data_AF-A0A7S1VY97-F1
#
_entry.id   AF-A0A7S1VY97-F1
#
_cell.length_a   1.000
_cell.length_b   1.000
_cell.length_c   1.000
_cell.angle_alpha   90.00
_cell.angle_beta   90.00
_cell.angle_gamma   90.00
#
_symmetry.space_group_name_H-M   'P 1'
#
loop_
_entity.id
_entity.type
_entity.pdbx_description
1 polymer ?
#
loop_
_entity_poly.entity_id
_entity_poly.type
_entity_poly.pdbx_seq_one_letter_code
_entity_poly.pdbx_strand_id
1 'polypeptide(L)'
;VAITGFSLYLKQSTVSRTAPTPPGYPLPPNSVEYTSPPYAFIQWLKSMKYPLFNLGLSFPLTSKWMNKRLQNKASTGGSNRPYELSCKSDYTSWDSLTDRSYFGRHLPPKAIPDLPPVEEVVEKLFKRKNDVQTMCPKSTLLFPTFAQHLIDSFINTKLNTETGQFEWDQTESKHEISLGPLYGDDVGQTNQLREKSEVTGRRGRLKTQILDGGEEWAHFLYDETGTKKEEFNLIRDPDGMKHILKAL
;
A
#
# COMPACT_ATOMS: atom_id res chain seq x y z
N VAL A 1 9.00 17.62 42.37
CA VAL A 1 7.66 17.62 41.74
C VAL A 1 7.49 16.27 41.07
N ALA A 2 6.63 15.42 41.64
CA ALA A 2 6.51 14.01 41.28
C ALA A 2 5.88 13.82 39.90
N ILE A 3 6.48 12.96 39.08
CA ILE A 3 5.91 12.46 37.84
C ILE A 3 4.96 11.33 38.23
N THR A 4 3.69 11.65 38.42
CA THR A 4 2.62 10.68 38.64
C THR A 4 2.34 9.91 37.36
N GLY A 5 2.39 8.59 37.46
CA GLY A 5 2.24 7.63 36.38
C GLY A 5 0.95 7.77 35.57
N PHE A 6 1.09 7.65 34.25
CA PHE A 6 -0.01 7.38 33.33
C PHE A 6 -0.52 5.95 33.59
N SER A 7 -1.48 5.82 34.51
CA SER A 7 -2.29 4.63 34.63
C SER A 7 -3.23 4.57 33.43
N LEU A 8 -2.92 3.72 32.45
CA LEU A 8 -3.83 3.31 31.39
C LEU A 8 -5.04 2.62 32.05
N TYR A 9 -6.09 3.40 32.29
CA TYR A 9 -7.39 2.87 32.69
C TYR A 9 -7.93 2.01 31.53
N LEU A 10 -7.68 0.71 31.60
CA LEU A 10 -8.46 -0.31 30.90
C LEU A 10 -9.87 -0.31 31.49
N LYS A 11 -10.69 0.65 31.04
CA LYS A 11 -12.11 0.65 31.32
C LYS A 11 -12.74 -0.36 30.37
N GLN A 12 -12.88 -1.61 30.80
CA GLN A 12 -13.78 -2.57 30.16
C GLN A 12 -15.18 -1.98 30.21
N SER A 13 -15.64 -1.39 29.10
CA SER A 13 -16.99 -0.88 29.00
C SER A 13 -17.95 -2.06 28.87
N THR A 14 -18.68 -2.35 29.95
CA THR A 14 -19.80 -3.31 30.03
C THR A 14 -21.04 -2.85 29.24
N VAL A 15 -20.90 -1.94 28.28
CA VAL A 15 -22.02 -1.37 27.54
C VAL A 15 -21.87 -1.72 26.07
N SER A 16 -22.63 -2.74 25.66
CA SER A 16 -22.97 -3.02 24.27
C SER A 16 -23.63 -1.77 23.67
N ARG A 17 -22.83 -0.96 22.98
CA ARG A 17 -23.31 0.10 22.09
C ARG A 17 -22.58 -0.09 20.77
N THR A 18 -23.24 -0.81 19.90
CA THR A 18 -22.91 -1.01 18.49
C THR A 18 -22.98 0.32 17.74
N ALA A 19 -21.92 0.64 16.99
CA ALA A 19 -21.97 1.56 15.86
C ALA A 19 -20.92 1.10 14.85
N PRO A 20 -21.31 0.81 13.59
CA PRO A 20 -21.66 -0.59 13.36
C PRO A 20 -20.91 -1.15 12.14
N THR A 21 -20.60 -2.45 12.16
CA THR A 21 -20.79 -3.27 10.95
C THR A 21 -22.17 -2.95 10.36
N PRO A 22 -22.40 -2.96 9.04
CA PRO A 22 -23.74 -2.71 8.49
C PRO A 22 -24.79 -3.48 9.32
N PRO A 23 -25.86 -2.82 9.80
CA PRO A 23 -26.77 -3.44 10.77
C PRO A 23 -27.22 -4.81 10.27
N GLY A 24 -26.90 -5.86 11.04
CA GLY A 24 -27.20 -7.26 10.69
C GLY A 24 -25.99 -8.17 10.47
N TYR A 25 -24.76 -7.66 10.41
CA TYR A 25 -23.56 -8.50 10.27
C TYR A 25 -22.88 -8.76 11.63
N PRO A 26 -22.83 -10.03 12.11
CA PRO A 26 -22.07 -10.37 13.30
C PRO A 26 -20.57 -10.15 13.06
N LEU A 27 -19.85 -9.78 14.12
CA LEU A 27 -18.40 -9.72 14.08
C LEU A 27 -17.82 -11.13 13.82
N PRO A 28 -16.78 -11.26 12.99
CA PRO A 28 -16.08 -12.52 12.81
C PRO A 28 -15.59 -13.09 14.16
N PRO A 29 -15.47 -14.42 14.30
CA PRO A 29 -14.86 -15.02 15.48
C PRO A 29 -13.46 -14.44 15.70
N ASN A 30 -13.08 -14.25 16.96
CA ASN A 30 -11.81 -13.61 17.36
C ASN A 30 -11.64 -12.19 16.81
N SER A 31 -12.69 -11.37 16.80
CA SER A 31 -12.56 -9.94 16.47
C SER A 31 -13.16 -9.01 17.52
N VAL A 32 -12.57 -7.82 17.63
CA VAL A 32 -12.98 -6.75 18.54
C VAL A 32 -13.17 -5.46 17.75
N GLU A 33 -14.18 -4.65 18.09
CA GLU A 33 -14.44 -3.36 17.45
C GLU A 33 -14.11 -2.21 18.40
N TYR A 34 -13.46 -1.16 17.88
CA TYR A 34 -13.26 0.08 18.65
C TYR A 34 -14.54 0.91 18.68
N THR A 35 -15.11 1.07 19.87
CA THR A 35 -16.30 1.90 20.10
C THR A 35 -16.01 3.40 20.09
N SER A 36 -14.74 3.80 20.21
CA SER A 36 -14.27 5.18 20.03
C SER A 36 -12.77 5.21 19.71
N PRO A 37 -12.31 6.09 18.82
CA PRO A 37 -10.88 6.20 18.55
C PRO A 37 -10.17 6.82 19.78
N PRO A 38 -9.03 6.28 20.22
CA PRO A 38 -8.37 6.67 21.48
C PRO A 38 -7.66 8.05 21.43
N TYR A 39 -7.78 8.80 20.33
CA TYR A 39 -7.00 10.02 20.12
C TYR A 39 -7.75 11.28 20.55
N ALA A 40 -7.17 12.03 21.49
CA ALA A 40 -7.62 13.36 21.93
C ALA A 40 -7.82 14.35 20.75
N PHE A 41 -7.05 14.18 19.67
CA PHE A 41 -7.15 14.97 18.45
C PHE A 41 -8.53 14.86 17.76
N ILE A 42 -9.19 13.69 17.83
CA ILE A 42 -10.52 13.48 17.24
C ILE A 42 -11.62 14.12 18.09
N GLN A 43 -11.46 14.17 19.42
CA GLN A 43 -12.38 14.90 20.30
C GLN A 43 -12.32 16.42 20.04
N TRP A 44 -11.12 16.96 19.78
CA TRP A 44 -10.92 18.36 19.38
C TRP A 44 -11.46 18.66 17.96
N LEU A 45 -11.24 17.77 17.00
CA LEU A 45 -11.85 17.88 15.67
C LEU A 45 -13.37 17.76 15.70
N LYS A 46 -13.94 16.96 16.63
CA LYS A 46 -15.40 16.88 16.86
C LYS A 46 -15.99 18.16 17.45
N SER A 47 -15.19 18.94 18.20
CA SER A 47 -15.62 20.22 18.78
C SER A 47 -15.51 21.40 17.81
N MET A 48 -14.71 21.27 16.74
CA MET A 48 -14.77 22.22 15.62
C MET A 48 -16.13 22.12 14.92
N LYS A 49 -16.84 23.24 14.83
CA LYS A 49 -18.15 23.34 14.19
C LYS A 49 -18.04 23.08 12.68
N TYR A 50 -18.14 21.82 12.28
CA TYR A 50 -18.29 21.32 10.90
C TYR A 50 -19.20 22.16 9.97
N PRO A 51 -20.33 22.76 10.40
CA PRO A 51 -21.19 23.51 9.47
C PRO A 51 -20.51 24.75 8.87
N LEU A 52 -19.71 25.49 9.64
CA LEU A 52 -19.04 26.69 9.12
C LEU A 52 -17.87 26.34 8.18
N PHE A 53 -17.16 25.25 8.47
CA PHE A 53 -16.11 24.73 7.62
C PHE A 53 -16.66 24.20 6.29
N ASN A 54 -17.77 23.45 6.32
CA ASN A 54 -18.44 22.95 5.12
C ASN A 54 -19.02 24.10 4.29
N LEU A 55 -19.65 25.10 4.91
CA LEU A 55 -20.15 26.28 4.22
C LEU A 55 -19.01 27.05 3.54
N GLY A 56 -17.86 27.20 4.21
CA GLY A 56 -16.66 27.81 3.63
C GLY A 56 -16.09 27.02 2.46
N LEU A 57 -16.17 25.68 2.48
CA LEU A 57 -15.74 24.81 1.39
C LEU A 57 -16.72 24.79 0.19
N SER A 58 -17.98 25.13 0.39
CA SER A 58 -18.98 25.21 -0.69
C SER A 58 -18.68 26.36 -1.67
N PHE A 59 -17.93 27.38 -1.26
CA PHE A 59 -17.52 28.47 -2.15
C PHE A 59 -16.28 28.06 -3.00
N PRO A 60 -16.35 28.10 -4.34
CA PRO A 60 -15.26 27.60 -5.19
C PRO A 60 -13.92 28.32 -5.00
N LEU A 61 -13.93 29.62 -4.71
CA LEU A 61 -12.71 30.42 -4.56
C LEU A 61 -11.95 30.11 -3.27
N THR A 62 -12.67 30.02 -2.15
CA THR A 62 -12.11 29.67 -0.83
C THR A 62 -11.62 28.22 -0.83
N SER A 63 -12.38 27.30 -1.43
CA SER A 63 -11.98 25.89 -1.59
C SER A 63 -10.70 25.75 -2.44
N LYS A 64 -10.62 26.42 -3.59
CA LYS A 64 -9.40 26.44 -4.42
C LYS A 64 -8.20 27.02 -3.68
N TRP A 65 -8.38 28.16 -3.00
CA TRP A 65 -7.31 28.80 -2.24
C TRP A 65 -6.82 27.90 -1.08
N MET A 66 -7.74 27.28 -0.34
CA MET A 66 -7.40 26.42 0.79
C MET A 66 -6.73 25.14 0.32
N ASN A 67 -7.23 24.50 -0.75
CA ASN A 67 -6.58 23.36 -1.37
C ASN A 67 -5.16 23.71 -1.84
N LYS A 68 -4.98 24.85 -2.51
CA LYS A 68 -3.64 25.31 -2.94
C LYS A 68 -2.71 25.52 -1.74
N ARG A 69 -3.18 26.18 -0.67
CA ARG A 69 -2.41 26.40 0.56
C ARG A 69 -2.00 25.08 1.21
N LEU A 70 -2.92 24.14 1.35
CA LEU A 70 -2.68 22.83 1.95
C LEU A 70 -1.72 21.98 1.12
N GLN A 71 -1.96 21.89 -0.19
CA GLN A 71 -1.10 21.15 -1.12
C GLN A 71 0.31 21.73 -1.16
N ASN A 72 0.45 23.05 -1.28
CA ASN A 72 1.76 23.70 -1.28
C ASN A 72 2.49 23.43 0.04
N LYS A 73 1.82 23.59 1.19
CA LYS A 73 2.44 23.36 2.50
C LYS A 73 2.86 21.90 2.69
N ALA A 74 2.04 20.95 2.24
CA ALA A 74 2.37 19.53 2.29
C ALA A 74 3.55 19.21 1.36
N SER A 75 3.55 19.76 0.14
CA SER A 75 4.59 19.53 -0.87
C SER A 75 5.93 20.16 -0.49
N THR A 76 5.95 21.34 0.13
CA THR A 76 7.18 22.03 0.54
C THR A 76 7.63 21.69 1.96
N GLY A 77 6.95 20.74 2.61
CA GLY A 77 7.25 20.36 3.99
C GLY A 77 8.48 19.47 4.13
N GLY A 78 8.88 18.77 3.06
CA GLY A 78 10.05 17.91 3.02
C GLY A 78 11.19 18.51 2.19
N SER A 79 12.36 17.86 2.23
CA SER A 79 13.49 18.19 1.35
C SER A 79 13.07 18.09 -0.12
N ASN A 80 13.50 19.06 -0.94
CA ASN A 80 13.25 19.03 -2.37
C ASN A 80 13.90 17.80 -3.01
N ARG A 81 13.28 17.31 -4.09
CA ARG A 81 13.85 16.26 -4.94
C ARG A 81 14.82 16.89 -5.96
N PRO A 82 15.88 16.19 -6.38
CA PRO A 82 16.27 14.83 -5.99
C PRO A 82 16.76 14.76 -4.53
N TYR A 83 16.58 13.61 -3.88
CA TYR A 83 17.10 13.44 -2.52
C TYR A 83 18.63 13.41 -2.55
N GLU A 84 19.25 14.04 -1.56
CA GLU A 84 20.70 14.16 -1.47
C GLU A 84 21.40 12.80 -1.27
N LEU A 85 20.71 11.84 -0.66
CA LEU A 85 21.26 10.53 -0.30
C LEU A 85 20.44 9.40 -0.92
N SER A 86 21.11 8.32 -1.28
CA SER A 86 20.48 7.05 -1.68
C SER A 86 21.13 5.86 -0.99
N CYS A 87 20.57 4.67 -1.18
CA CYS A 87 21.17 3.44 -0.68
C CYS A 87 22.40 2.97 -1.46
N LYS A 88 22.80 3.68 -2.52
CA LYS A 88 24.01 3.37 -3.30
C LYS A 88 25.30 3.78 -2.59
N SER A 89 25.30 4.90 -1.88
CA SER A 89 26.48 5.42 -1.18
C SER A 89 26.12 6.25 0.05
N ASP A 90 27.11 6.39 0.95
CA ASP A 90 26.94 7.11 2.22
C ASP A 90 27.12 8.64 2.07
N TYR A 91 27.42 9.10 0.86
CA TYR A 91 27.60 10.49 0.49
C TYR A 91 26.93 10.78 -0.86
N THR A 92 26.64 12.05 -1.13
CA THR A 92 26.07 12.51 -2.40
C THR A 92 27.12 12.45 -3.52
N SER A 93 26.83 11.69 -4.55
CA SER A 93 27.63 11.61 -5.78
C SER A 93 26.71 11.68 -7.00
N TRP A 94 27.24 12.02 -8.17
CA TRP A 94 26.45 12.00 -9.41
C TRP A 94 25.80 10.62 -9.61
N ASP A 95 26.58 9.56 -9.43
CA ASP A 95 26.13 8.18 -9.53
C ASP A 95 25.01 7.82 -8.54
N SER A 96 25.03 8.39 -7.33
CA SER A 96 23.99 8.21 -6.31
C SER A 96 22.70 8.96 -6.64
N LEU A 97 22.78 10.08 -7.37
CA LEU A 97 21.63 10.92 -7.70
C LEU A 97 20.92 10.47 -8.98
N THR A 98 21.66 9.92 -9.94
CA THR A 98 21.11 9.54 -11.25
C THR A 98 20.68 8.08 -11.33
N ASP A 99 21.24 7.20 -10.48
CA ASP A 99 20.91 5.78 -10.49
C ASP A 99 19.60 5.50 -9.76
N ARG A 100 18.55 5.19 -10.53
CA ARG A 100 17.20 4.90 -10.04
C ARG A 100 17.04 3.46 -9.56
N SER A 101 18.05 2.61 -9.68
CA SER A 101 17.98 1.23 -9.16
C SER A 101 18.10 1.16 -7.63
N TYR A 102 18.38 2.27 -6.95
CA TYR A 102 18.50 2.35 -5.49
C TYR A 102 17.39 3.20 -4.88
N PHE A 103 16.99 2.86 -3.65
CA PHE A 103 16.08 3.70 -2.88
C PHE A 103 16.77 4.99 -2.43
N GLY A 104 16.03 6.10 -2.46
CA GLY A 104 16.46 7.35 -1.83
C GLY A 104 16.31 7.28 -0.30
N ARG A 105 17.24 7.87 0.44
CA ARG A 105 17.20 7.93 1.92
C ARG A 105 17.16 9.37 2.41
N HIS A 106 16.46 9.59 3.51
CA HIS A 106 16.36 10.92 4.14
C HIS A 106 17.49 11.20 5.13
N LEU A 107 18.13 10.17 5.66
CA LEU A 107 19.19 10.25 6.66
C LEU A 107 20.38 9.40 6.21
N PRO A 108 21.61 9.76 6.59
CA PRO A 108 22.78 8.92 6.33
C PRO A 108 22.65 7.58 7.06
N PRO A 109 23.22 6.50 6.51
CA PRO A 109 23.16 5.19 7.15
C PRO A 109 23.92 5.22 8.47
N LYS A 110 23.40 4.48 9.44
CA LYS A 110 24.03 4.34 10.75
C LYS A 110 23.93 2.89 11.19
N ALA A 111 25.07 2.24 11.35
CA ALA A 111 25.13 0.95 12.00
C ALA A 111 24.76 1.13 13.48
N ILE A 112 23.76 0.37 13.94
CA ILE A 112 23.36 0.34 15.34
C ILE A 112 23.85 -1.01 15.88
N PRO A 113 24.83 -1.02 16.81
CA PRO A 113 25.27 -2.27 17.43
C PRO A 113 24.19 -2.82 18.36
N ASP A 114 24.29 -4.11 18.68
CA ASP A 114 23.50 -4.78 19.72
C ASP A 114 21.97 -4.71 19.55
N LEU A 115 21.51 -4.82 18.29
CA LEU A 115 20.07 -4.92 18.01
C LEU A 115 19.51 -6.27 18.52
N PRO A 116 18.29 -6.29 19.08
CA PRO A 116 17.64 -7.52 19.47
C PRO A 116 17.36 -8.42 18.26
N PRO A 117 17.30 -9.76 18.44
CA PRO A 117 16.94 -10.69 17.37
C PRO A 117 15.59 -10.35 16.75
N VAL A 118 15.49 -10.40 15.42
CA VAL A 118 14.28 -10.01 14.67
C VAL A 118 13.08 -10.87 15.09
N GLU A 119 13.30 -12.17 15.28
CA GLU A 119 12.26 -13.13 15.66
C GLU A 119 11.66 -12.78 17.03
N GLU A 120 12.49 -12.38 17.98
CA GLU A 120 12.06 -11.97 19.32
C GLU A 120 11.20 -10.71 19.26
N VAL A 121 11.61 -9.72 18.47
CA VAL A 121 10.88 -8.47 18.27
C VAL A 121 9.52 -8.73 17.61
N VAL A 122 9.48 -9.58 16.58
CA VAL A 122 8.25 -9.95 15.88
C VAL A 122 7.27 -10.64 16.83
N GLU A 123 7.72 -11.65 17.58
CA GLU A 123 6.88 -12.39 18.52
C GLU A 123 6.35 -11.52 19.66
N LYS A 124 7.18 -10.62 20.22
CA LYS A 124 6.79 -9.81 21.39
C LYS A 124 5.96 -8.57 21.04
N LEU A 125 6.22 -7.93 19.89
CA LEU A 125 5.64 -6.62 19.56
C LEU A 125 4.66 -6.64 18.39
N PHE A 126 4.88 -7.48 17.37
CA PHE A 126 4.13 -7.42 16.11
C PHE A 126 3.10 -8.54 15.96
N LYS A 127 3.32 -9.70 16.58
CA LYS A 127 2.38 -10.82 16.55
C LYS A 127 1.08 -10.42 17.26
N ARG A 128 -0.04 -10.70 16.60
CA ARG A 128 -1.36 -10.44 17.17
C ARG A 128 -1.55 -11.34 18.40
N LYS A 129 -1.93 -10.76 19.52
CA LYS A 129 -2.24 -11.53 20.74
C LYS A 129 -3.53 -12.30 20.54
N ASN A 130 -3.51 -13.60 20.87
CA ASN A 130 -4.66 -14.51 20.83
C ASN A 130 -5.35 -14.58 19.45
N ASP A 131 -4.64 -14.26 18.36
CA ASP A 131 -5.19 -14.13 17.00
C ASP A 131 -6.41 -13.19 16.89
N VAL A 132 -6.56 -12.25 17.83
CA VAL A 132 -7.69 -11.34 17.84
C VAL A 132 -7.45 -10.19 16.85
N GLN A 133 -8.35 -10.07 15.87
CA GLN A 133 -8.34 -8.95 14.92
C GLN A 133 -9.10 -7.76 15.49
N THR A 134 -8.51 -6.57 15.37
CA THR A 134 -9.23 -5.33 15.70
C THR A 134 -9.84 -4.71 14.45
N MET A 135 -11.16 -4.53 14.46
CA MET A 135 -11.93 -3.95 13.35
C MET A 135 -11.90 -2.42 13.41
N CYS A 136 -11.73 -1.81 12.24
CA CYS A 136 -11.83 -0.36 12.09
C CYS A 136 -13.29 0.02 11.76
N PRO A 137 -13.95 0.87 12.55
CA PRO A 137 -15.36 1.22 12.32
C PRO A 137 -15.58 2.05 11.04
N LYS A 138 -14.51 2.55 10.41
CA LYS A 138 -14.57 3.41 9.22
C LYS A 138 -13.96 2.81 7.96
N SER A 139 -13.21 1.72 8.07
CA SER A 139 -12.47 1.15 6.94
C SER A 139 -12.97 -0.26 6.67
N THR A 140 -13.44 -0.48 5.44
CA THR A 140 -13.69 -1.83 4.92
C THR A 140 -12.37 -2.42 4.39
N LEU A 141 -12.39 -3.70 3.99
CA LEU A 141 -11.26 -4.32 3.28
C LEU A 141 -10.95 -3.69 1.92
N LEU A 142 -11.87 -2.91 1.35
CA LEU A 142 -11.63 -2.20 0.09
C LEU A 142 -10.43 -1.25 0.18
N PHE A 143 -10.29 -0.52 1.31
CA PHE A 143 -9.20 0.42 1.50
C PHE A 143 -7.81 -0.24 1.53
N PRO A 144 -7.53 -1.25 2.38
CA PRO A 144 -6.23 -1.91 2.37
C PRO A 144 -5.94 -2.63 1.05
N THR A 145 -6.93 -3.24 0.39
CA THR A 145 -6.72 -3.86 -0.94
C THR A 145 -6.35 -2.82 -1.99
N PHE A 146 -7.05 -1.68 -2.01
CA PHE A 146 -6.72 -0.58 -2.92
C PHE A 146 -5.34 0.02 -2.61
N ALA A 147 -5.03 0.23 -1.33
CA ALA A 147 -3.75 0.77 -0.89
C ALA A 147 -2.61 -0.18 -1.30
N GLN A 148 -2.77 -1.49 -1.11
CA GLN A 148 -1.82 -2.48 -1.58
C GLN A 148 -1.64 -2.40 -3.10
N HIS A 149 -2.72 -2.50 -3.87
CA HIS A 149 -2.65 -2.43 -5.34
C HIS A 149 -1.98 -1.15 -5.86
N LEU A 150 -2.26 0.00 -5.23
CA LEU A 150 -1.66 1.28 -5.59
C LEU A 150 -0.18 1.34 -5.23
N ILE A 151 0.20 0.86 -4.04
CA ILE A 151 1.58 0.93 -3.54
C ILE A 151 2.50 -0.05 -4.28
N ASP A 152 1.99 -1.23 -4.64
CA ASP A 152 2.70 -2.23 -5.44
C ASP A 152 3.07 -1.70 -6.85
N SER A 153 2.50 -0.56 -7.28
CA SER A 153 2.88 0.07 -8.54
C SER A 153 4.16 0.91 -8.48
N PHE A 154 4.66 1.20 -7.26
CA PHE A 154 5.84 2.03 -7.07
C PHE A 154 6.73 1.68 -5.86
N ILE A 155 6.39 0.69 -5.03
CA ILE A 155 7.27 0.16 -3.98
C ILE A 155 7.59 -1.30 -4.31
N ASN A 156 8.61 -1.49 -5.15
CA ASN A 156 9.06 -2.80 -5.62
C ASN A 156 10.53 -3.02 -5.23
N THR A 157 10.77 -3.72 -4.12
CA THR A 157 12.12 -4.13 -3.72
C THR A 157 12.65 -5.15 -4.71
N LYS A 158 13.90 -4.96 -5.17
CA LYS A 158 14.50 -5.87 -6.14
C LYS A 158 14.66 -7.27 -5.55
N LEU A 159 14.18 -8.28 -6.27
CA LEU A 159 14.35 -9.68 -5.91
C LEU A 159 15.52 -10.26 -6.72
N ASN A 160 16.52 -10.81 -6.04
CA ASN A 160 17.54 -11.58 -6.71
C ASN A 160 16.94 -12.95 -7.09
N THR A 161 16.74 -13.18 -8.38
CA THR A 161 16.05 -14.38 -8.88
C THR A 161 16.87 -15.67 -8.71
N GLU A 162 18.19 -15.56 -8.59
CA GLU A 162 19.09 -16.69 -8.41
C GLU A 162 19.10 -17.16 -6.95
N THR A 163 19.16 -16.22 -6.00
CA THR A 163 19.21 -16.54 -4.56
C THR A 163 17.84 -16.60 -3.91
N GLY A 164 16.81 -16.01 -4.54
CA GLY A 164 15.46 -15.86 -3.99
C GLY A 164 15.38 -14.85 -2.84
N GLN A 165 16.39 -13.99 -2.66
CA GLN A 165 16.46 -13.02 -1.57
C GLN A 165 16.24 -11.60 -2.09
N PHE A 166 15.65 -10.74 -1.26
CA PHE A 166 15.47 -9.33 -1.56
C PHE A 166 16.75 -8.53 -1.36
N GLU A 167 17.08 -7.68 -2.34
CA GLU A 167 18.13 -6.68 -2.26
C GLU A 167 17.53 -5.40 -1.67
N TRP A 168 17.53 -5.28 -0.35
CA TRP A 168 16.80 -4.22 0.39
C TRP A 168 17.21 -2.79 0.06
N ASP A 169 18.41 -2.59 -0.49
CA ASP A 169 18.91 -1.28 -0.90
C ASP A 169 18.47 -0.89 -2.33
N GLN A 170 17.96 -1.85 -3.10
CA GLN A 170 17.64 -1.72 -4.52
C GLN A 170 16.14 -1.88 -4.82
N THR A 171 15.73 -1.27 -5.92
CA THR A 171 14.34 -1.24 -6.37
C THR A 171 14.22 -1.44 -7.88
N GLU A 172 13.13 -2.07 -8.29
CA GLU A 172 12.67 -2.14 -9.68
C GLU A 172 11.59 -1.08 -9.97
N SER A 173 11.29 -0.23 -9.00
CA SER A 173 10.30 0.84 -9.14
C SER A 173 10.75 1.90 -10.15
N LYS A 174 9.78 2.43 -10.88
CA LYS A 174 9.98 3.61 -11.72
C LYS A 174 10.05 4.92 -10.92
N HIS A 175 9.83 4.89 -9.61
CA HIS A 175 9.71 6.04 -8.71
C HIS A 175 8.61 7.05 -9.10
N GLU A 176 7.56 6.55 -9.73
CA GLU A 176 6.40 7.32 -10.17
C GLU A 176 5.13 6.50 -9.88
N ILE A 177 3.99 7.18 -9.75
CA ILE A 177 2.69 6.50 -9.67
C ILE A 177 2.37 5.93 -11.04
N SER A 178 2.91 4.75 -11.32
CA SER A 178 2.66 4.01 -12.54
C SER A 178 1.42 3.14 -12.38
N LEU A 179 0.85 2.69 -13.49
CA LEU A 179 -0.17 1.63 -13.49
C LEU A 179 0.47 0.30 -13.95
N GLY A 180 1.72 0.06 -13.55
CA GLY A 180 2.49 -1.15 -13.86
C GLY A 180 1.75 -2.46 -13.55
N PRO A 181 1.08 -2.59 -12.38
CA PRO A 181 0.28 -3.78 -12.07
C PRO A 181 -0.86 -4.08 -13.07
N LEU A 182 -1.27 -3.09 -13.87
CA LEU A 182 -2.30 -3.24 -14.90
C LEU A 182 -1.73 -3.34 -16.32
N TYR A 183 -0.69 -2.56 -16.63
CA TYR A 183 -0.15 -2.43 -18.00
C TYR A 183 1.21 -3.07 -18.20
N GLY A 184 1.83 -3.64 -17.17
CA GLY A 184 3.23 -4.06 -17.19
C GLY A 184 4.20 -2.90 -17.01
N ASP A 185 5.44 -3.24 -16.67
CA ASP A 185 6.52 -2.29 -16.38
C ASP A 185 7.29 -1.88 -17.63
N ASP A 186 7.16 -2.58 -18.75
CA ASP A 186 7.79 -2.20 -20.02
C ASP A 186 6.86 -2.36 -21.22
N VAL A 187 7.28 -1.79 -22.35
CA VAL A 187 6.50 -1.76 -23.60
C VAL A 187 6.26 -3.18 -24.14
N GLY A 188 7.18 -4.11 -23.93
CA GLY A 188 7.05 -5.51 -24.31
C GLY A 188 5.93 -6.19 -23.52
N GLN A 189 5.94 -6.05 -22.19
CA GLN A 189 4.88 -6.54 -21.31
C GLN A 189 3.52 -5.91 -21.65
N THR A 190 3.46 -4.58 -21.80
CA THR A 190 2.23 -3.89 -22.23
C THR A 190 1.70 -4.45 -23.54
N ASN A 191 2.59 -4.73 -24.50
CA ASN A 191 2.21 -5.28 -25.80
C ASN A 191 1.65 -6.71 -25.73
N GLN A 192 2.06 -7.51 -24.74
CA GLN A 192 1.51 -8.85 -24.51
C GLN A 192 0.13 -8.82 -23.86
N LEU A 193 -0.11 -7.83 -22.99
CA LEU A 193 -1.39 -7.64 -22.30
C LEU A 193 -2.47 -6.99 -23.18
N ARG A 194 -2.08 -6.25 -24.23
CA ARG A 194 -3.02 -5.58 -25.13
C ARG A 194 -3.68 -6.54 -26.12
N GLU A 195 -4.98 -6.32 -26.36
CA GLU A 195 -5.74 -7.07 -27.37
C GLU A 195 -5.28 -6.75 -28.81
N LYS A 196 -4.86 -5.49 -29.05
CA LYS A 196 -4.43 -4.99 -30.37
C LYS A 196 -5.46 -5.23 -31.50
N SER A 197 -6.75 -5.24 -31.16
CA SER A 197 -7.83 -5.37 -32.13
C SER A 197 -8.02 -4.10 -32.96
N GLU A 198 -8.16 -4.26 -34.28
CA GLU A 198 -8.50 -3.18 -35.21
C GLU A 198 -10.02 -2.93 -35.32
N VAL A 199 -10.84 -3.78 -34.70
CA VAL A 199 -12.30 -3.69 -34.74
C VAL A 199 -12.77 -2.46 -33.96
N THR A 200 -13.68 -1.69 -34.57
CA THR A 200 -14.30 -0.51 -33.94
C THR A 200 -14.92 -0.88 -32.60
N GLY A 201 -14.58 -0.15 -31.53
CA GLY A 201 -15.04 -0.41 -30.15
C GLY A 201 -14.16 -1.35 -29.32
N ARG A 202 -13.20 -2.06 -29.93
CA ARG A 202 -12.23 -2.94 -29.26
C ARG A 202 -10.78 -2.41 -29.28
N ARG A 203 -10.52 -1.34 -30.05
CA ARG A 203 -9.22 -0.66 -30.10
C ARG A 203 -8.79 -0.17 -28.71
N GLY A 204 -7.53 -0.38 -28.37
CA GLY A 204 -6.92 0.12 -27.13
C GLY A 204 -7.23 -0.69 -25.87
N ARG A 205 -7.96 -1.81 -25.97
CA ARG A 205 -8.29 -2.68 -24.83
C ARG A 205 -7.15 -3.63 -24.44
N LEU A 206 -7.24 -4.14 -23.21
CA LEU A 206 -6.46 -5.28 -22.73
C LEU A 206 -7.14 -6.60 -23.13
N LYS A 207 -6.37 -7.67 -23.20
CA LYS A 207 -6.89 -9.03 -23.37
C LYS A 207 -7.72 -9.41 -22.15
N THR A 208 -8.90 -9.95 -22.40
CA THR A 208 -9.84 -10.43 -21.38
C THR A 208 -10.41 -11.77 -21.81
N GLN A 209 -11.13 -12.42 -20.91
CA GLN A 209 -11.90 -13.63 -21.18
C GLN A 209 -13.23 -13.57 -20.43
N ILE A 210 -14.23 -14.30 -20.91
CA ILE A 210 -15.49 -14.46 -20.19
C ILE A 210 -15.47 -15.84 -19.52
N LEU A 211 -15.69 -15.86 -18.21
CA LEU A 211 -15.73 -17.10 -17.42
C LEU A 211 -17.18 -17.52 -17.12
N ASP A 212 -17.33 -18.70 -16.50
CA ASP A 212 -18.62 -19.24 -16.06
C ASP A 212 -19.35 -18.20 -15.19
N GLY A 213 -20.54 -17.78 -15.65
CA GLY A 213 -21.29 -16.66 -15.07
C GLY A 213 -21.41 -15.43 -15.98
N GLY A 214 -20.70 -15.40 -17.11
CA GLY A 214 -20.84 -14.33 -18.12
C GLY A 214 -20.07 -13.04 -17.80
N GLU A 215 -19.23 -13.07 -16.77
CA GLU A 215 -18.42 -11.92 -16.34
C GLU A 215 -17.06 -11.88 -17.05
N GLU A 216 -16.54 -10.67 -17.26
CA GLU A 216 -15.26 -10.43 -17.92
C GLU A 216 -14.11 -10.43 -16.89
N TRP A 217 -13.10 -11.27 -17.13
CA TRP A 217 -11.95 -11.48 -16.27
C TRP A 217 -10.63 -11.30 -17.03
N ALA A 218 -9.54 -11.11 -16.27
CA ALA A 218 -8.19 -11.11 -16.82
C ALA A 218 -7.88 -12.46 -17.49
N HIS A 219 -7.10 -12.43 -18.57
CA HIS A 219 -6.71 -13.63 -19.29
C HIS A 219 -5.75 -14.49 -18.45
N PHE A 220 -5.88 -15.82 -18.50
CA PHE A 220 -5.00 -16.70 -17.74
C PHE A 220 -3.56 -16.67 -18.25
N LEU A 221 -2.62 -16.53 -17.31
CA LEU A 221 -1.18 -16.52 -17.56
C LEU A 221 -0.63 -17.91 -17.91
N TYR A 222 -1.20 -18.94 -17.30
CA TYR A 222 -0.84 -20.34 -17.49
C TYR A 222 -1.93 -21.07 -18.29
N ASP A 223 -1.55 -22.16 -18.94
CA ASP A 223 -2.48 -23.11 -19.56
C ASP A 223 -2.97 -24.16 -18.55
N GLU A 224 -3.77 -25.11 -19.03
CA GLU A 224 -4.34 -26.19 -18.23
C GLU A 224 -3.28 -27.17 -17.68
N THR A 225 -2.08 -27.18 -18.27
CA THR A 225 -0.94 -28.01 -17.82
C THR A 225 -0.05 -27.29 -16.81
N GLY A 226 -0.40 -26.05 -16.43
CA GLY A 226 0.42 -25.20 -15.56
C GLY A 226 1.62 -24.57 -16.28
N THR A 227 1.72 -24.73 -17.61
CA THR A 227 2.79 -24.12 -18.40
C THR A 227 2.43 -22.68 -18.74
N LYS A 228 3.40 -21.77 -18.61
CA LYS A 228 3.19 -20.37 -18.95
C LYS A 228 2.97 -20.22 -20.45
N LYS A 229 1.91 -19.50 -20.84
CA LYS A 229 1.62 -19.29 -22.27
C LYS A 229 2.70 -18.42 -22.90
N GLU A 230 3.17 -18.81 -24.09
CA GLU A 230 4.20 -18.10 -24.85
C GLU A 230 3.84 -16.63 -25.12
N GLU A 231 2.55 -16.32 -25.30
CA GLU A 231 2.08 -14.96 -25.51
C GLU A 231 2.30 -14.02 -24.30
N PHE A 232 2.61 -14.56 -23.12
CA PHE A 232 2.90 -13.82 -21.89
C PHE A 232 4.31 -14.08 -21.36
N ASN A 233 5.24 -14.53 -22.20
CA ASN A 233 6.58 -14.91 -21.76
C ASN A 233 7.41 -13.76 -21.13
N LEU A 234 7.09 -12.49 -21.38
CA LEU A 234 7.76 -11.32 -20.77
C LEU A 234 7.12 -10.90 -19.44
N ILE A 235 5.88 -11.33 -19.18
CA ILE A 235 5.20 -11.04 -17.91
C ILE A 235 5.93 -11.77 -16.80
N ARG A 236 6.22 -11.12 -15.67
CA ARG A 236 6.88 -11.79 -14.54
C ARG A 236 5.94 -12.82 -13.89
N ASP A 237 6.49 -13.92 -13.39
CA ASP A 237 5.70 -14.85 -12.58
C ASP A 237 5.30 -14.19 -11.25
N PRO A 238 4.12 -14.53 -10.69
CA PRO A 238 3.71 -13.98 -9.41
C PRO A 238 4.70 -14.38 -8.31
N ASP A 239 5.23 -13.38 -7.60
CA ASP A 239 6.17 -13.60 -6.52
C ASP A 239 5.53 -14.44 -5.40
N GLY A 240 6.31 -15.35 -4.82
CA GLY A 240 5.84 -16.23 -3.74
C GLY A 240 4.91 -17.37 -4.16
N MET A 241 4.37 -17.41 -5.38
CA MET A 241 3.46 -18.49 -5.84
C MET A 241 4.17 -19.67 -6.52
N LYS A 242 5.50 -19.66 -6.64
CA LYS A 242 6.29 -20.75 -7.25
C LYS A 242 6.05 -22.12 -6.59
N HIS A 243 5.73 -22.15 -5.29
CA HIS A 243 5.44 -23.39 -4.58
C HIS A 243 4.07 -23.99 -4.96
N ILE A 244 3.11 -23.15 -5.35
CA ILE A 244 1.78 -23.57 -5.83
C ILE A 244 1.90 -24.09 -7.26
N LEU A 245 2.69 -23.41 -8.10
CA LEU A 245 2.93 -23.82 -9.49
C LEU A 245 3.69 -25.15 -9.62
N LYS A 246 4.47 -25.55 -8.61
CA LYS A 246 5.16 -26.85 -8.56
C LYS A 246 4.25 -28.01 -8.12
N ALA A 247 3.07 -27.72 -7.58
CA ALA A 247 2.15 -28.71 -7.04
C ALA A 247 1.02 -29.07 -8.02
N LEU A 248 0.97 -28.40 -9.17
CA LEU A 248 0.14 -28.72 -10.34
C LEU A 248 0.94 -29.59 -11.31
#